data_AF-A0A935SJS6-F1
#
_entry.id   AF-A0A935SJS6-F1
#
_cell.length_a   1.000
_cell.length_b   1.000
_cell.length_c   1.000
_cell.angle_alpha   90.00
_cell.angle_beta   90.00
_cell.angle_gamma   90.00
#
_symmetry.space_group_name_H-M   'P 1'
#
loop_
_entity.id
_entity.type
_entity.pdbx_description
1 polymer ?
#
loop_
_entity_poly.entity_id
_entity_poly.type
_entity_poly.pdbx_seq_one_letter_code
_entity_poly.pdbx_strand_id
1 'polypeptide(L)'
;MSTKRSDSGKVYSLHEPDVKCYTKGKGHKKFEFGSKASFLVTQSTGVIVGALNFTESLHDSKTLPSVLEQYERLMDKEAKNVFLDRGYRGPKMINNTALHTPKPDKDITQTKRKRHKRRAAIEPVIGHLKHDYRMSRNYLKGTVGDAINVILAAAAMNFKRMMNKWKVEFIFWALKLLRFFNFYTQLIFVPKLKMTF
;
A
#
# COMPACT_ATOMS: atom_id res chain seq x y z
N MET A 1 -4.58 33.60 17.53
CA MET A 1 -4.61 32.72 18.72
C MET A 1 -3.17 32.41 19.12
N SER A 2 -2.75 32.80 20.33
CA SER A 2 -1.40 32.58 20.85
C SER A 2 -1.37 31.25 21.61
N THR A 3 -0.81 30.20 21.01
CA THR A 3 -0.62 28.90 21.68
C THR A 3 0.85 28.73 22.07
N LYS A 4 1.12 28.35 23.33
CA LYS A 4 2.48 28.11 23.85
C LYS A 4 3.00 26.74 23.44
N ARG A 5 4.31 26.48 23.58
CA ARG A 5 4.96 25.22 23.16
C ARG A 5 4.36 23.97 23.83
N SER A 6 3.92 24.08 25.08
CA SER A 6 3.37 22.97 25.89
C SER A 6 1.88 22.70 25.69
N ASP A 7 1.16 23.57 24.99
CA ASP A 7 -0.30 23.47 24.92
C ASP A 7 -0.74 22.27 24.05
N SER A 8 -1.78 21.57 24.48
CA SER A 8 -2.44 20.53 23.68
C SER A 8 -3.51 21.14 22.77
N GLY A 9 -3.90 20.44 21.71
CA GLY A 9 -5.00 20.88 20.84
C GLY A 9 -4.71 22.12 19.98
N LYS A 10 -3.46 22.32 19.54
CA LYS A 10 -3.08 23.49 18.73
C LYS A 10 -3.71 23.45 17.34
N VAL A 11 -4.23 24.59 16.92
CA VAL A 11 -4.72 24.82 15.56
C VAL A 11 -3.56 25.28 14.69
N TYR A 12 -3.20 24.48 13.69
CA TYR A 12 -2.10 24.77 12.77
C TYR A 12 -2.54 25.44 11.47
N SER A 13 -3.84 25.39 11.15
CA SER A 13 -4.42 26.03 9.96
C SER A 13 -5.81 26.55 10.30
N LEU A 14 -6.11 27.79 9.89
CA LEU A 14 -7.46 28.36 10.04
C LEU A 14 -8.46 27.71 9.07
N HIS A 15 -8.00 27.31 7.89
CA HIS A 15 -8.83 26.71 6.86
C HIS A 15 -9.08 25.21 7.10
N GLU A 16 -8.21 24.56 7.86
CA GLU A 16 -8.30 23.14 8.17
C GLU A 16 -7.88 22.90 9.64
N PRO A 17 -8.77 23.17 10.61
CA PRO A 17 -8.43 23.16 12.03
C PRO A 17 -7.98 21.81 12.58
N ASP A 18 -8.41 20.72 11.93
CA ASP A 18 -8.12 19.35 12.35
C ASP A 18 -6.72 18.86 11.93
N VAL A 19 -5.99 19.64 11.11
CA VAL A 19 -4.62 19.31 10.68
C VAL A 19 -3.68 19.26 11.87
N LYS A 20 -2.90 18.18 11.94
CA LYS A 20 -1.92 17.93 13.00
C LYS A 20 -0.50 18.10 12.49
N CYS A 21 0.37 18.51 13.40
CA CYS A 21 1.80 18.57 13.16
C CYS A 21 2.48 17.31 13.70
N TYR A 22 3.24 16.63 12.86
CA TYR A 22 4.03 15.45 13.21
C TYR A 22 5.52 15.76 13.02
N THR A 23 6.31 15.51 14.06
CA THR A 23 7.76 15.60 13.96
C THR A 23 8.30 14.48 13.08
N LYS A 24 9.08 14.86 12.08
CA LYS A 24 9.76 13.92 11.20
C LYS A 24 11.20 13.79 11.69
N GLY A 25 11.66 12.56 11.92
CA GLY A 25 13.04 12.27 12.33
C GLY A 25 14.09 12.48 11.22
N LYS A 26 13.89 13.43 10.30
CA LYS A 26 14.78 13.71 9.16
C LYS A 26 15.37 15.12 9.27
N GLY A 27 16.67 15.26 8.99
CA GLY A 27 17.39 16.53 9.14
C GLY A 27 16.89 17.67 8.25
N HIS A 28 16.49 17.38 7.01
CA HIS A 28 16.09 18.40 6.01
C HIS A 28 14.62 18.85 6.11
N LYS A 29 13.74 18.06 6.75
CA LYS A 29 12.33 18.42 6.98
C LYS A 29 11.93 17.94 8.35
N LYS A 30 11.81 18.87 9.30
CA LYS A 30 11.59 18.57 10.73
C LYS A 30 10.13 18.27 11.08
N PHE A 31 9.18 18.77 10.29
CA PHE A 31 7.75 18.64 10.56
C PHE A 31 6.97 18.30 9.29
N GLU A 32 5.90 17.52 9.44
CA GLU A 32 4.87 17.31 8.44
C GLU A 32 3.51 17.68 9.01
N PHE A 33 2.67 18.30 8.19
CA PHE A 33 1.32 18.71 8.56
C PHE A 33 0.32 17.87 7.79
N GLY A 34 -0.70 17.37 8.47
CA GLY A 34 -1.79 16.61 7.86
C GLY A 34 -2.48 15.71 8.88
N SER A 35 -3.11 14.66 8.38
CA SER A 35 -3.69 13.57 9.15
C SER A 35 -2.86 12.29 9.00
N LYS A 36 -3.08 11.33 9.88
CA LYS A 36 -2.29 10.09 9.91
C LYS A 36 -2.98 9.02 9.09
N ALA A 37 -2.34 8.55 8.02
CA ALA A 37 -2.82 7.41 7.26
C ALA A 37 -2.10 6.11 7.65
N SER A 38 -2.84 5.00 7.69
CA SER A 38 -2.28 3.65 7.88
C SER A 38 -2.68 2.75 6.71
N PHE A 39 -1.74 1.93 6.27
CA PHE A 39 -1.90 1.06 5.11
C PHE A 39 -1.54 -0.38 5.47
N LEU A 40 -2.37 -1.32 5.02
CA LEU A 40 -2.10 -2.74 5.08
C LEU A 40 -1.86 -3.27 3.67
N VAL A 41 -0.72 -3.93 3.49
CA VAL A 41 -0.28 -4.41 2.18
C VAL A 41 0.07 -5.88 2.26
N THR A 42 -0.40 -6.66 1.30
CA THR A 42 -0.11 -8.10 1.18
C THR A 42 1.37 -8.34 0.91
N GLN A 43 1.98 -9.33 1.57
CA GLN A 43 3.42 -9.60 1.40
C GLN A 43 3.79 -10.28 0.07
N SER A 44 2.86 -11.03 -0.53
CA SER A 44 3.12 -11.83 -1.72
C SER A 44 2.99 -11.00 -2.98
N THR A 45 1.88 -10.27 -3.08
CA THR A 45 1.58 -9.45 -4.24
C THR A 45 1.98 -8.01 -3.97
N GLY A 46 1.65 -7.41 -2.83
CA GLY A 46 1.81 -5.97 -2.61
C GLY A 46 0.55 -5.19 -2.96
N VAL A 47 -0.59 -5.87 -3.02
CA VAL A 47 -1.92 -5.24 -3.12
C VAL A 47 -2.25 -4.61 -1.77
N ILE A 48 -2.76 -3.38 -1.81
CA ILE A 48 -3.24 -2.68 -0.63
C ILE A 48 -4.60 -3.28 -0.25
N VAL A 49 -4.74 -3.75 0.98
CA VAL A 49 -5.92 -4.45 1.50
C VAL A 49 -6.50 -3.77 2.74
N GLY A 50 -5.91 -2.66 3.15
CA GLY A 50 -6.41 -1.74 4.16
C GLY A 50 -5.79 -0.37 3.96
N ALA A 51 -6.60 0.67 4.10
CA ALA A 51 -6.23 2.07 3.97
C ALA A 51 -7.19 2.88 4.83
N LEU A 52 -6.69 3.44 5.93
CA LEU A 52 -7.49 4.26 6.86
C LEU A 52 -6.80 5.57 7.18
N ASN A 53 -7.60 6.60 7.34
CA ASN A 53 -7.18 7.87 7.92
C ASN A 53 -7.55 7.95 9.40
N PHE A 54 -6.66 8.49 10.21
CA PHE A 54 -6.83 8.75 11.63
C PHE A 54 -6.72 10.25 11.87
N THR A 55 -7.82 10.81 12.39
CA THR A 55 -7.94 12.22 12.74
C THR A 55 -7.28 12.52 14.07
N GLU A 56 -7.26 11.54 14.98
CA GLU A 56 -6.63 11.66 16.30
C GLU A 56 -5.10 11.61 16.26
N SER A 57 -4.44 12.23 17.24
CA SER A 57 -2.98 12.15 17.40
C SER A 57 -2.62 10.82 18.05
N LEU A 58 -2.94 9.73 17.37
CA LEU A 58 -2.68 8.38 17.84
C LEU A 58 -1.22 7.99 17.58
N HIS A 59 -0.63 7.25 18.50
CA HIS A 59 0.63 6.55 18.23
C HIS A 59 0.38 5.46 17.18
N ASP A 60 1.34 5.19 16.29
CA ASP A 60 1.17 4.26 15.16
C ASP A 60 0.67 2.88 15.62
N SER A 61 1.19 2.37 16.74
CA SER A 61 0.74 1.13 17.36
C SER A 61 -0.76 1.03 17.65
N LYS A 62 -1.42 2.16 17.92
CA LYS A 62 -2.85 2.21 18.22
C LYS A 62 -3.73 2.21 16.96
N THR A 63 -3.14 2.33 15.77
CA THR A 63 -3.88 2.29 14.50
C THR A 63 -4.20 0.86 14.05
N LEU A 64 -3.48 -0.14 14.57
CA LEU A 64 -3.58 -1.52 14.11
C LEU A 64 -4.98 -2.14 14.26
N PRO A 65 -5.69 -2.02 15.39
CA PRO A 65 -7.01 -2.65 15.55
C PRO A 65 -7.98 -2.24 14.45
N SER A 66 -8.13 -0.93 14.20
CA SER A 66 -9.06 -0.42 13.19
C SER A 66 -8.68 -0.85 11.76
N VAL A 67 -7.38 -0.94 11.46
CA VAL A 67 -6.92 -1.40 10.13
C VAL A 67 -7.18 -2.90 9.94
N LEU A 68 -7.02 -3.71 11.00
CA LEU A 68 -7.34 -5.14 10.97
C LEU A 68 -8.84 -5.37 10.83
N GLU A 69 -9.67 -4.60 11.53
CA GLU A 69 -11.13 -4.63 11.37
C GLU A 69 -11.56 -4.26 9.95
N GLN A 70 -10.94 -3.22 9.36
CA GLN A 70 -11.19 -2.88 7.96
C GLN A 70 -10.81 -4.03 7.03
N TYR A 71 -9.65 -4.67 7.26
CA TYR A 71 -9.22 -5.82 6.46
C TYR A 71 -10.22 -6.97 6.55
N GLU A 72 -10.67 -7.31 7.75
CA GLU A 72 -11.63 -8.38 7.99
C GLU A 72 -12.95 -8.09 7.28
N ARG A 73 -13.48 -6.87 7.39
CA ARG A 73 -14.68 -6.44 6.68
C ARG A 73 -14.55 -6.53 5.16
N LEU A 74 -13.38 -6.22 4.60
CA LEU A 74 -13.15 -6.23 3.15
C LEU A 74 -12.88 -7.64 2.59
N MET A 75 -12.30 -8.52 3.38
CA MET A 75 -11.84 -9.85 2.95
C MET A 75 -12.70 -11.00 3.48
N ASP A 76 -13.64 -10.69 4.37
CA ASP A 76 -14.48 -11.64 5.13
C ASP A 76 -13.64 -12.71 5.85
N LYS A 77 -12.43 -12.33 6.27
CA LYS A 77 -11.40 -13.22 6.85
C LYS A 77 -10.48 -12.45 7.78
N GLU A 78 -10.13 -13.07 8.90
CA GLU A 78 -9.10 -12.56 9.81
C GLU A 78 -7.68 -12.70 9.21
N ALA A 79 -6.84 -11.69 9.45
CA ALA A 79 -5.43 -11.75 9.06
C ALA A 79 -4.66 -12.71 9.99
N LYS A 80 -4.04 -13.76 9.46
CA LYS A 80 -3.27 -14.69 10.33
C LYS A 80 -1.95 -14.11 10.82
N ASN A 81 -1.23 -13.41 9.94
CA ASN A 81 0.12 -12.90 10.22
C ASN A 81 0.29 -11.51 9.63
N VAL A 82 0.64 -10.54 10.47
CA VAL A 82 0.94 -9.16 10.07
C VAL A 82 2.35 -8.80 10.50
N PHE A 83 3.10 -8.20 9.58
CA PHE A 83 4.50 -7.85 9.79
C PHE A 83 4.65 -6.35 9.88
N LEU A 84 5.21 -5.88 10.98
CA LEU A 84 5.21 -4.48 11.37
C LEU A 84 6.61 -3.91 11.46
N ASP A 85 6.70 -2.59 11.37
CA ASP A 85 7.94 -1.86 11.56
C ASP A 85 8.37 -1.88 13.03
N ARG A 86 9.67 -1.68 13.29
CA ARG A 86 10.20 -1.64 14.67
C ARG A 86 9.53 -0.58 15.55
N GLY A 87 9.00 0.49 14.95
CA GLY A 87 8.29 1.56 15.66
C GLY A 87 6.96 1.11 16.25
N TYR A 88 6.34 0.04 15.74
CA TYR A 88 5.11 -0.51 16.30
C TYR A 88 5.43 -1.31 17.57
N ARG A 89 5.38 -0.60 18.71
CA ARG A 89 5.47 -1.18 20.06
C ARG A 89 4.07 -1.57 20.52
N GLY A 90 3.87 -2.82 20.94
CA GLY A 90 2.55 -3.29 21.33
C GLY A 90 2.50 -4.80 21.59
N PRO A 91 1.28 -5.36 21.75
CA PRO A 91 1.10 -6.78 21.98
C PRO A 91 1.59 -7.61 20.78
N LYS A 92 1.94 -8.87 21.02
CA LYS A 92 2.36 -9.81 19.96
C LYS A 92 1.18 -10.38 19.17
N MET A 93 -0.04 -10.24 19.69
CA MET A 93 -1.26 -10.72 19.06
C MET A 93 -2.37 -9.71 19.30
N ILE A 94 -3.24 -9.55 18.30
CA ILE A 94 -4.51 -8.83 18.41
C ILE A 94 -5.57 -9.80 17.88
N ASN A 95 -6.57 -10.14 18.69
CA ASN A 95 -7.51 -11.23 18.42
C ASN A 95 -6.73 -12.51 18.05
N ASN A 96 -7.01 -13.12 16.89
CA ASN A 96 -6.27 -14.27 16.35
C ASN A 96 -5.14 -13.88 15.37
N THR A 97 -4.82 -12.59 15.25
CA THR A 97 -3.79 -12.09 14.33
C THR A 97 -2.42 -12.05 15.02
N ALA A 98 -1.45 -12.81 14.51
CA ALA A 98 -0.07 -12.76 15.00
C ALA A 98 0.69 -11.54 14.43
N LEU A 99 1.26 -10.73 15.32
CA LEU A 99 2.04 -9.53 14.98
C LEU A 99 3.55 -9.80 15.06
N HIS A 100 4.23 -9.54 13.95
CA HIS A 100 5.65 -9.83 13.77
C HIS A 100 6.47 -8.56 13.60
N THR A 101 7.08 -8.09 14.69
CA THR A 101 8.03 -6.95 14.69
C THR A 101 9.47 -7.45 14.64
N PRO A 102 10.36 -6.93 13.76
CA PRO A 102 11.71 -7.43 13.61
C PRO A 102 12.60 -7.07 14.81
N LYS A 103 13.06 -8.08 15.54
CA LYS A 103 14.03 -7.97 16.62
C LYS A 103 15.37 -8.58 16.19
N PRO A 104 16.52 -8.09 16.70
CA PRO A 104 17.79 -8.78 16.55
C PRO A 104 17.66 -10.20 17.10
N ASP A 105 17.92 -11.19 16.27
CA ASP A 105 17.77 -12.61 16.58
C ASP A 105 18.83 -13.36 15.76
N LYS A 106 19.77 -14.03 16.46
CA LYS A 106 20.91 -14.72 15.83
C LYS A 106 20.46 -15.98 15.10
N ASP A 107 19.39 -16.62 15.58
CA ASP A 107 18.89 -17.91 15.11
C ASP A 107 17.67 -17.76 14.19
N ILE A 108 17.49 -16.57 13.61
CA ILE A 108 16.33 -16.27 12.77
C ILE A 108 16.29 -17.19 11.54
N THR A 109 15.18 -17.90 11.38
CA THR A 109 14.96 -18.75 10.21
C THR A 109 14.97 -17.94 8.91
N GLN A 110 15.49 -18.54 7.83
CA GLN A 110 15.57 -17.86 6.52
C GLN A 110 14.19 -17.38 6.04
N THR A 111 13.14 -18.15 6.29
CA THR A 111 11.75 -17.82 5.92
C THR A 111 11.26 -16.58 6.67
N LYS A 112 11.46 -16.52 7.99
CA LYS A 112 11.11 -15.36 8.82
C LYS A 112 11.91 -14.13 8.41
N ARG A 113 13.22 -14.29 8.14
CA ARG A 113 14.08 -13.22 7.61
C ARG A 113 13.57 -12.68 6.28
N LYS A 114 13.16 -13.55 5.33
CA LYS A 114 12.60 -13.15 4.03
C LYS A 114 11.29 -12.37 4.19
N ARG A 115 10.40 -12.80 5.10
CA ARG A 115 9.15 -12.07 5.40
C ARG A 115 9.43 -10.68 5.98
N HIS A 116 10.36 -10.56 6.94
CA HIS A 116 10.75 -9.25 7.47
C HIS A 116 11.45 -8.35 6.44
N LYS A 117 12.18 -8.92 5.46
CA LYS A 117 12.75 -8.16 4.33
C LYS A 117 11.65 -7.63 3.40
N ARG A 118 10.64 -8.45 3.07
CA ARG A 118 9.53 -8.04 2.19
C ARG A 118 8.71 -6.88 2.74
N ARG A 119 8.60 -6.75 4.06
CA ARG A 119 7.98 -5.57 4.72
C ARG A 119 8.59 -4.25 4.25
N ALA A 120 9.88 -4.20 3.92
CA ALA A 120 10.53 -2.99 3.43
C ALA A 120 9.92 -2.43 2.13
N ALA A 121 9.11 -3.22 1.41
CA ALA A 121 8.33 -2.75 0.27
C ALA A 121 7.21 -1.76 0.64
N ILE A 122 6.81 -1.65 1.91
CA ILE A 122 5.77 -0.71 2.36
C ILE A 122 6.19 0.75 2.11
N GLU A 123 7.47 1.08 2.32
CA GLU A 123 7.99 2.44 2.16
C GLU A 123 7.94 2.90 0.70
N PRO A 124 8.41 2.12 -0.29
CA PRO A 124 8.15 2.39 -1.71
C PRO A 124 6.66 2.56 -2.04
N VAL A 125 5.78 1.71 -1.51
CA VAL A 125 4.33 1.82 -1.76
C VAL A 125 3.79 3.14 -1.24
N ILE A 126 4.13 3.54 -0.01
CA ILE A 126 3.74 4.83 0.56
C ILE A 126 4.35 5.99 -0.22
N GLY A 127 5.60 5.85 -0.69
CA GLY A 127 6.26 6.84 -1.56
C GLY A 127 5.48 7.05 -2.86
N HIS A 128 5.12 5.98 -3.56
CA HIS A 128 4.29 6.04 -4.76
C HIS A 128 2.92 6.63 -4.47
N LEU A 129 2.25 6.23 -3.39
CA LEU A 129 0.97 6.84 -2.98
C LEU A 129 1.10 8.36 -2.81
N LYS A 130 2.18 8.81 -2.17
CA LYS A 130 2.49 10.23 -1.94
C LYS A 130 2.74 10.99 -3.25
N HIS A 131 3.51 10.43 -4.18
CA HIS A 131 3.93 11.14 -5.38
C HIS A 131 2.96 10.98 -6.56
N ASP A 132 2.49 9.76 -6.80
CA ASP A 132 1.73 9.39 -8.01
C ASP A 132 0.21 9.40 -7.78
N TYR A 133 -0.25 9.22 -6.54
CA TYR A 133 -1.67 9.07 -6.19
C TYR A 133 -2.18 10.17 -5.25
N ARG A 134 -1.55 11.35 -5.27
CA ARG A 134 -2.02 12.58 -4.59
C ARG A 134 -2.18 12.47 -3.06
N MET A 135 -1.50 11.54 -2.41
CA MET A 135 -1.49 11.50 -0.93
C MET A 135 -0.63 12.61 -0.28
N SER A 136 0.27 13.26 -1.02
CA SER A 136 1.07 14.36 -0.46
C SER A 136 0.28 15.65 -0.26
N ARG A 137 -0.79 15.86 -1.04
CA ARG A 137 -1.63 17.06 -0.98
C ARG A 137 -3.08 16.64 -1.14
N ASN A 138 -3.85 16.80 -0.07
CA ASN A 138 -5.28 16.60 -0.14
C ASN A 138 -5.98 17.90 -0.58
N TYR A 139 -6.89 17.79 -1.54
CA TYR A 139 -7.73 18.89 -2.02
C TYR A 139 -9.17 18.78 -1.51
N LEU A 140 -9.51 17.66 -0.87
CA LEU A 140 -10.81 17.45 -0.23
C LEU A 140 -10.80 18.10 1.15
N LYS A 141 -11.93 18.68 1.53
CA LYS A 141 -12.07 19.45 2.76
C LYS A 141 -12.41 18.55 3.95
N GLY A 142 -11.86 18.87 5.12
CA GLY A 142 -12.23 18.20 6.35
C GLY A 142 -11.63 16.81 6.50
N THR A 143 -11.80 16.26 7.70
CA THR A 143 -11.43 14.89 8.07
C THR A 143 -12.08 13.82 7.19
N VAL A 144 -13.32 14.05 6.73
CA VAL A 144 -14.02 13.19 5.78
C VAL A 144 -13.30 13.18 4.43
N GLY A 145 -12.89 14.36 3.94
CA GLY A 145 -12.10 14.50 2.74
C GLY A 145 -10.76 13.78 2.82
N ASP A 146 -10.08 13.86 3.96
CA ASP A 146 -8.85 13.09 4.21
C ASP A 146 -9.08 11.58 4.11
N ALA A 147 -10.13 11.06 4.76
CA ALA A 147 -10.45 9.64 4.71
C ALA A 147 -10.75 9.16 3.28
N ILE A 148 -11.52 9.95 2.52
CA ILE A 148 -11.83 9.66 1.12
C ILE A 148 -10.56 9.65 0.27
N ASN A 149 -9.67 10.64 0.42
CA ASN A 149 -8.42 10.72 -0.35
C ASN A 149 -7.54 9.48 -0.11
N VAL A 150 -7.40 9.04 1.14
CA VAL A 150 -6.63 7.83 1.50
C VAL A 150 -7.17 6.58 0.79
N ILE A 151 -8.49 6.36 0.83
CA ILE A 151 -9.13 5.19 0.22
C ILE A 151 -9.01 5.25 -1.30
N LEU A 152 -9.28 6.41 -1.91
CA LEU A 152 -9.22 6.58 -3.37
C LEU A 152 -7.80 6.44 -3.90
N ALA A 153 -6.79 6.95 -3.20
CA ALA A 153 -5.39 6.78 -3.58
C ALA A 153 -4.98 5.30 -3.57
N ALA A 154 -5.36 4.56 -2.52
CA ALA A 154 -5.11 3.13 -2.42
C ALA A 154 -5.83 2.34 -3.53
N ALA A 155 -7.10 2.64 -3.77
CA ALA A 155 -7.89 2.01 -4.82
C ALA A 155 -7.30 2.28 -6.21
N ALA A 156 -6.93 3.54 -6.50
CA ALA A 156 -6.33 3.92 -7.78
C ALA A 156 -5.02 3.17 -8.04
N MET A 157 -4.17 2.99 -7.02
CA MET A 157 -2.94 2.19 -7.15
C MET A 157 -3.25 0.71 -7.44
N ASN A 158 -4.21 0.13 -6.72
CA ASN A 158 -4.62 -1.26 -6.95
C ASN A 158 -5.19 -1.47 -8.36
N PHE A 159 -6.05 -0.56 -8.82
CA PHE A 159 -6.60 -0.60 -10.18
C PHE A 159 -5.52 -0.42 -11.24
N LYS A 160 -4.62 0.56 -11.08
CA LYS A 160 -3.49 0.77 -11.99
C LYS A 160 -2.65 -0.50 -12.14
N ARG A 161 -2.41 -1.17 -11.01
CA ARG A 161 -1.69 -2.43 -10.99
C ARG A 161 -2.42 -3.54 -11.74
N MET A 162 -3.73 -3.69 -11.55
CA MET A 162 -4.51 -4.69 -12.27
C MET A 162 -4.56 -4.40 -13.77
N MET A 163 -4.77 -3.14 -14.15
CA MET A 163 -4.73 -2.71 -15.55
C MET A 163 -3.38 -3.03 -16.21
N ASN A 164 -2.26 -2.84 -15.50
CA ASN A 164 -0.95 -3.19 -16.03
C ASN A 164 -0.80 -4.70 -16.27
N LYS A 165 -1.36 -5.56 -15.39
CA LYS A 165 -1.38 -7.00 -15.62
C LYS A 165 -2.21 -7.37 -16.85
N TRP A 166 -3.43 -6.83 -16.94
CA TRP A 166 -4.30 -7.07 -18.09
C TRP A 166 -3.70 -6.60 -19.41
N LYS A 167 -2.97 -5.48 -19.41
CA LYS A 167 -2.23 -5.02 -20.60
C LYS A 167 -1.20 -6.05 -21.06
N VAL A 168 -0.43 -6.62 -20.14
CA VAL A 168 0.58 -7.64 -20.46
C VAL A 168 -0.08 -8.92 -20.98
N GLU A 169 -1.12 -9.40 -20.31
CA GLU A 169 -1.89 -10.58 -20.75
C GLU A 169 -2.51 -10.35 -22.14
N PHE A 170 -3.11 -9.19 -22.36
CA PHE A 170 -3.70 -8.82 -23.65
C PHE A 170 -2.65 -8.83 -24.78
N ILE A 171 -1.49 -8.19 -24.56
CA ILE A 171 -0.40 -8.19 -25.56
C ILE A 171 0.09 -9.61 -25.83
N PHE A 172 0.26 -10.43 -24.79
CA PHE A 172 0.67 -11.82 -24.94
C PHE A 172 -0.32 -12.64 -25.77
N TRP A 173 -1.62 -12.52 -25.50
CA TRP A 173 -2.66 -13.20 -26.27
C TRP A 173 -2.78 -12.68 -27.71
N ALA A 174 -2.66 -11.37 -27.91
CA ALA A 174 -2.65 -10.78 -29.24
C ALA A 174 -1.49 -11.31 -30.10
N LEU A 175 -0.28 -11.40 -29.52
CA LEU A 175 0.89 -11.97 -30.21
C LEU A 175 0.72 -13.47 -30.52
N LYS A 176 0.11 -14.23 -29.61
CA LYS A 176 -0.23 -15.65 -29.87
C LYS A 176 -1.23 -15.80 -31.01
N LEU A 177 -2.29 -14.99 -31.03
CA LEU A 177 -3.28 -15.00 -32.10
C LEU A 177 -2.62 -14.64 -33.43
N LEU A 178 -1.80 -13.59 -33.49
CA LEU A 178 -1.07 -13.22 -34.70
C LEU A 178 -0.15 -14.35 -35.20
N ARG A 179 0.56 -15.04 -34.32
CA ARG A 179 1.40 -16.20 -34.68
C ARG A 179 0.56 -17.38 -35.19
N PHE A 180 -0.58 -17.64 -34.57
CA PHE A 180 -1.52 -18.66 -35.00
C PHE A 180 -2.04 -18.35 -36.41
N PHE A 181 -2.54 -17.13 -36.65
CA PHE A 181 -2.97 -16.71 -37.98
C PHE A 181 -1.84 -16.83 -39.01
N ASN A 182 -0.62 -16.38 -38.69
CA ASN A 182 0.52 -16.50 -39.59
C ASN A 182 0.85 -17.97 -39.93
N PHE A 183 0.87 -18.85 -38.92
CA PHE A 183 1.06 -20.29 -39.13
C PHE A 183 -0.02 -20.88 -40.05
N TYR A 184 -1.29 -20.56 -39.81
CA TYR A 184 -2.39 -21.02 -40.67
C TYR A 184 -2.28 -20.48 -42.10
N THR A 185 -1.92 -19.21 -42.27
CA THR A 185 -1.70 -18.65 -43.62
C THR A 185 -0.54 -19.33 -44.33
N GLN A 186 0.56 -19.67 -43.64
CA GLN A 186 1.63 -20.45 -44.25
C GLN A 186 1.18 -21.86 -44.61
N LEU A 187 0.36 -22.51 -43.77
CA LEU A 187 -0.16 -23.85 -44.04
C LEU A 187 -1.08 -23.90 -45.27
N ILE A 188 -1.85 -22.83 -45.51
CA ILE A 188 -2.81 -22.72 -46.62
C ILE A 188 -2.14 -22.23 -47.91
N PHE A 189 -1.23 -21.25 -47.83
CA PHE A 189 -0.70 -20.54 -49.00
C PHE A 189 0.72 -20.95 -49.41
N VAL A 190 1.46 -21.75 -48.62
CA VAL A 190 2.73 -22.32 -49.08
C VAL A 190 2.42 -23.56 -49.92
N PRO A 191 2.71 -23.54 -51.24
CA PRO A 191 2.48 -24.71 -52.08
C PRO A 191 3.34 -25.87 -51.58
N LYS A 192 2.78 -27.09 -51.50
CA LYS A 192 3.57 -28.31 -51.34
C LYS A 192 4.52 -28.41 -52.53
N LEU A 193 5.76 -27.97 -52.37
CA LEU A 193 6.84 -28.21 -53.33
C LEU A 193 6.96 -29.73 -53.50
N LYS A 194 6.46 -30.25 -54.63
CA LYS A 194 6.76 -31.61 -55.06
C LYS A 194 8.26 -31.65 -55.36
N MET A 195 9.04 -32.34 -54.53
CA MET A 195 10.40 -32.72 -54.91
C MET A 195 10.29 -33.74 -56.04
N THR A 196 10.56 -33.32 -57.26
CA THR A 196 10.91 -34.22 -58.36
C THR A 196 12.39 -34.57 -58.20
N PHE A 197 12.66 -35.85 -57.93
CA PHE A 197 13.98 -36.46 -57.97
C PHE A 197 14.54 -36.48 -59.40
#